data_AF-N8PWE9-F1
#
_entry.id   AF-N8PWE9-F1
#
_cell.length_a   1.000
_cell.length_b   1.000
_cell.length_c   1.000
_cell.angle_alpha   90.00
_cell.angle_beta   90.00
_cell.angle_gamma   90.00
#
_symmetry.space_group_name_H-M   'P 1'
#
loop_
_entity.id
_entity.type
_entity.pdbx_description
1 polymer ?
#
loop_
_entity_poly.entity_id
_entity_poly.type
_entity_poly.pdbx_seq_one_letter_code
_entity_poly.pdbx_strand_id
1 'polypeptide(L)'
;MKSGEVNHVKTRFVFIGAGGAAIKLLQMTGLPEAKQYAGFPVGGEFLVTDNPAITEKHTAKVYGRADLGAPPMSVPHIDTRYIDGKKYVLFGPFATYSNKFLKYGSQLDLLASTNKNNVLPMAAIGMQNADLVQYLVSQVLMSDEDRFNELKKYYPEADPKDWHLRQGGQRVQIIKKEPGKPAKLQFGTEIFASEDKSVTALLGASPGASTSPYIMLNLLEKAFPEQTAGEWNGKLHEIIRSYGQDLATDPALLDQIRHYTSSTLGLTYSTPANLVPAKKVAQAEAVAQ
;
A
#
# COMPACT_ATOMS: atom_id res chain seq x y z
N MET A 1 1.70 20.58 15.71
CA MET A 1 1.39 21.08 17.07
C MET A 1 2.63 21.82 17.57
N LYS A 2 2.51 23.08 18.00
CA LYS A 2 3.65 23.97 18.35
C LYS A 2 3.67 24.43 19.82
N SER A 3 2.68 24.08 20.66
CA SER A 3 2.59 24.58 22.04
C SER A 3 3.34 23.75 23.09
N GLY A 4 3.74 22.51 22.78
CA GLY A 4 4.36 21.61 23.76
C GLY A 4 3.41 21.13 24.87
N GLU A 5 2.14 21.54 24.84
CA GLU A 5 1.12 21.14 25.81
C GLU A 5 0.78 19.66 25.68
N VAL A 6 0.74 18.98 26.82
CA VAL A 6 0.34 17.58 26.92
C VAL A 6 -1.13 17.53 27.30
N ASN A 7 -1.94 16.92 26.44
CA ASN A 7 -3.37 16.69 26.69
C ASN A 7 -3.63 15.20 26.90
N HIS A 8 -4.60 14.90 27.77
CA HIS A 8 -5.03 13.53 28.05
C HIS A 8 -6.46 13.34 27.55
N VAL A 9 -6.68 12.26 26.78
CA VAL A 9 -8.01 11.87 26.27
C VAL A 9 -8.29 10.45 26.73
N LYS A 10 -9.39 10.26 27.46
CA LYS A 10 -9.87 8.93 27.84
C LYS A 10 -10.79 8.40 26.75
N THR A 11 -10.44 7.25 26.17
CA THR A 11 -11.22 6.58 25.13
C THR A 11 -11.25 5.07 25.39
N ARG A 12 -12.24 4.39 24.80
CA ARG A 12 -12.35 2.92 24.80
C ARG A 12 -11.56 2.28 23.67
N PHE A 13 -11.25 3.04 22.62
CA PHE A 13 -10.64 2.54 21.40
C PHE A 13 -9.69 3.57 20.77
N VAL A 14 -8.56 3.10 20.24
CA VAL A 14 -7.57 3.90 19.52
C VAL A 14 -7.27 3.27 18.16
N PHE A 15 -7.44 4.05 17.09
CA PHE A 15 -7.00 3.67 15.75
C PHE A 15 -5.74 4.43 15.35
N ILE A 16 -4.66 3.70 15.04
CA ILE A 16 -3.37 4.24 14.63
C ILE A 16 -3.28 4.22 13.10
N GLY A 17 -3.75 5.29 12.46
CA GLY A 17 -3.66 5.56 11.02
C GLY A 17 -2.55 6.54 10.64
N ALA A 18 -1.40 6.52 11.34
CA ALA A 18 -0.39 7.59 11.28
C ALA A 18 0.65 7.45 10.15
N GLY A 19 0.32 6.74 9.07
CA GLY A 19 1.25 6.44 7.97
C GLY A 19 2.54 5.82 8.49
N GLY A 20 3.69 6.34 8.07
CA GLY A 20 4.98 5.81 8.52
C GLY A 20 5.17 5.86 10.04
N ALA A 21 4.56 6.79 10.77
CA ALA A 21 4.69 6.85 12.24
C ALA A 21 3.91 5.74 12.98
N ALA A 22 3.10 4.94 12.28
CA ALA A 22 2.22 3.96 12.92
C ALA A 22 2.98 2.91 13.73
N ILE A 23 4.14 2.42 13.26
CA ILE A 23 4.97 1.46 14.02
C ILE A 23 5.44 2.05 15.34
N LYS A 24 5.92 3.30 15.32
CA LYS A 24 6.43 3.97 16.52
C LYS A 24 5.31 4.16 17.55
N LEU A 25 4.14 4.63 17.10
CA LEU A 25 2.98 4.77 17.98
C LEU A 25 2.50 3.41 18.51
N LEU A 26 2.54 2.38 17.69
CA LEU A 26 2.19 1.03 18.12
C LEU A 26 3.17 0.50 19.17
N GLN A 27 4.47 0.72 19.02
CA GLN A 27 5.48 0.36 20.03
C GLN A 27 5.30 1.11 21.35
N MET A 28 4.82 2.36 21.30
CA MET A 28 4.52 3.16 22.50
C MET A 28 3.35 2.62 23.33
N THR A 29 2.51 1.74 22.77
CA THR A 29 1.41 1.10 23.52
C THR A 29 1.91 0.14 24.62
N GLY A 30 3.14 -0.38 24.48
CA GLY A 30 3.69 -1.39 25.39
C GLY A 30 3.08 -2.79 25.24
N LEU A 31 2.14 -3.00 24.31
CA LEU A 31 1.49 -4.28 24.07
C LEU A 31 2.51 -5.37 23.67
N PRO A 32 2.44 -6.59 24.24
CA PRO A 32 3.34 -7.68 23.87
C PRO A 32 3.34 -8.00 22.37
N GLU A 33 2.17 -7.99 21.73
CA GLU A 33 1.97 -8.26 20.32
C GLU A 33 2.53 -7.15 19.41
N ALA A 34 2.64 -5.91 19.90
CA ALA A 34 3.28 -4.81 19.17
C ALA A 34 4.79 -5.05 18.96
N LYS A 35 5.44 -5.82 19.84
CA LYS A 35 6.88 -6.13 19.76
C LYS A 35 7.24 -7.00 18.56
N GLN A 36 6.24 -7.63 17.94
CA GLN A 36 6.42 -8.44 16.73
C GLN A 36 6.69 -7.58 15.50
N TYR A 37 6.43 -6.27 15.56
CA TYR A 37 6.53 -5.36 14.42
C TYR A 37 7.77 -4.49 14.49
N ALA A 38 8.43 -4.42 13.34
CA ALA A 38 9.49 -3.49 13.05
C ALA A 38 9.29 -2.97 11.63
N GLY A 39 10.08 -1.96 11.26
CA GLY A 39 10.12 -1.53 9.89
C GLY A 39 11.31 -0.64 9.63
N PHE A 40 11.64 -0.50 8.36
CA PHE A 40 12.66 0.43 7.90
C PHE A 40 12.06 1.35 6.85
N PRO A 41 12.42 2.64 6.85
CA PRO A 41 11.92 3.58 5.88
C PRO A 41 12.65 3.42 4.55
N VAL A 42 11.88 3.56 3.47
CA VAL A 42 12.35 3.56 2.09
C VAL A 42 11.76 4.81 1.43
N GLY A 43 12.65 5.67 0.95
CA GLY A 43 12.25 6.87 0.21
C GLY A 43 12.01 6.57 -1.25
N GLY A 44 11.18 7.40 -1.87
CA GLY A 44 11.01 7.44 -3.31
C GLY A 44 11.42 8.80 -3.87
N GLU A 45 12.08 8.78 -5.01
CA GLU A 45 12.31 9.95 -5.87
C GLU A 45 11.69 9.74 -7.24
N PHE A 46 11.35 10.83 -7.89
CA PHE A 46 10.80 10.83 -9.24
C PHE A 46 11.53 11.86 -10.08
N LEU A 47 11.78 11.53 -11.34
CA LEU A 47 12.03 12.54 -12.37
C LEU A 47 10.70 13.18 -12.73
N VAL A 48 10.63 14.50 -12.70
CA VAL A 48 9.40 15.26 -12.89
C VAL A 48 9.62 16.31 -13.96
N THR A 49 8.67 16.41 -14.88
CA THR A 49 8.59 17.50 -15.86
C THR A 49 7.22 18.18 -15.78
N ASP A 50 7.23 19.49 -15.96
CA ASP A 50 6.06 20.32 -16.18
C ASP A 50 6.09 21.03 -17.54
N ASN A 51 6.97 20.60 -18.46
CA ASN A 51 7.03 21.11 -19.81
C ASN A 51 5.68 20.83 -20.52
N PRO A 52 4.94 21.87 -20.96
CA PRO A 52 3.65 21.70 -21.64
C PRO A 52 3.72 20.78 -22.86
N ALA A 53 4.81 20.84 -23.63
CA ALA A 53 4.98 20.01 -24.82
C ALA A 53 5.02 18.50 -24.52
N ILE A 54 5.41 18.13 -23.29
CA ILE A 54 5.42 16.75 -22.79
C ILE A 54 4.11 16.44 -22.06
N THR A 55 3.72 17.31 -21.12
CA THR A 55 2.55 17.06 -20.26
C THR A 55 1.24 17.05 -21.03
N GLU A 56 1.08 17.80 -22.11
CA GLU A 56 -0.12 17.77 -22.95
C GLU A 56 -0.27 16.44 -23.69
N LYS A 57 0.85 15.86 -24.14
CA LYS A 57 0.87 14.59 -24.90
C LYS A 57 0.70 13.36 -24.02
N HIS A 58 1.17 13.39 -22.77
CA HIS A 58 1.05 12.26 -21.85
C HIS A 58 -0.17 12.42 -20.92
N THR A 59 -1.17 11.54 -21.09
CA THR A 59 -2.42 11.54 -20.31
C THR A 59 -2.66 10.26 -19.52
N ALA A 60 -1.69 9.34 -19.54
CA ALA A 60 -1.84 7.98 -19.03
C ALA A 60 -0.90 7.67 -17.87
N LYS A 61 -1.16 6.53 -17.24
CA LYS A 61 -0.23 5.86 -16.33
C LYS A 61 0.24 4.58 -16.99
N VAL A 62 1.51 4.50 -17.32
CA VAL A 62 2.10 3.38 -18.06
C VAL A 62 3.14 2.70 -17.19
N TYR A 63 2.95 1.41 -16.96
CA TYR A 63 3.90 0.55 -16.27
C TYR A 63 4.81 -0.12 -17.28
N GLY A 64 6.09 -0.18 -16.97
CA GLY A 64 7.01 -0.96 -17.80
C GLY A 64 7.06 -2.41 -17.39
N ARG A 65 7.94 -3.14 -18.06
CA ARG A 65 8.26 -4.51 -17.70
C ARG A 65 9.26 -4.48 -16.54
N ALA A 66 9.04 -5.34 -15.54
CA ALA A 66 10.02 -5.55 -14.49
C ALA A 66 11.32 -6.13 -15.06
N ASP A 67 12.47 -5.56 -14.67
CA ASP A 67 13.76 -6.18 -14.93
C ASP A 67 13.87 -7.53 -14.21
N LEU A 68 14.74 -8.41 -14.72
CA LEU A 68 14.98 -9.70 -14.11
C LEU A 68 15.52 -9.50 -12.68
N GLY A 69 14.82 -10.03 -11.67
CA GLY A 69 15.18 -9.88 -10.26
C GLY A 69 14.66 -8.61 -9.58
N ALA A 70 13.94 -7.73 -10.30
CA ALA A 70 13.29 -6.59 -9.66
C ALA A 70 12.17 -7.06 -8.71
N PRO A 71 12.06 -6.51 -7.49
CA PRO A 71 10.97 -6.84 -6.59
C PRO A 71 9.61 -6.54 -7.24
N PRO A 72 8.56 -7.34 -6.99
CA PRO A 72 7.26 -7.20 -7.65
C PRO A 72 6.56 -5.83 -7.42
N MET A 73 7.09 -4.99 -6.55
CA MET A 73 6.54 -3.67 -6.21
C MET A 73 7.35 -2.48 -6.76
N SER A 74 8.48 -2.71 -7.44
CA SER A 74 9.48 -1.65 -7.71
C SER A 74 9.62 -1.26 -9.18
N VAL A 75 8.67 -1.62 -10.04
CA VAL A 75 8.78 -1.30 -11.46
C VAL A 75 8.55 0.19 -11.70
N PRO A 76 9.48 0.90 -12.36
CA PRO A 76 9.26 2.27 -12.76
C PRO A 76 8.03 2.41 -13.66
N HIS A 77 7.37 3.52 -13.54
CA HIS A 77 6.24 3.90 -14.36
C HIS A 77 6.35 5.36 -14.74
N ILE A 78 5.77 5.69 -15.89
CA ILE A 78 5.58 7.06 -16.33
C ILE A 78 4.10 7.43 -16.18
N ASP A 79 3.80 8.43 -15.35
CA ASP A 79 2.43 8.79 -15.03
C ASP A 79 2.17 10.29 -14.95
N THR A 80 1.00 10.69 -15.46
CA THR A 80 0.48 12.04 -15.35
C THR A 80 -0.10 12.28 -13.96
N ARG A 81 0.29 13.39 -13.31
CA ARG A 81 -0.29 13.82 -12.03
C ARG A 81 -0.74 15.26 -12.09
N TYR A 82 -1.79 15.56 -11.32
CA TYR A 82 -2.23 16.92 -11.04
C TYR A 82 -1.84 17.27 -9.62
N ILE A 83 -0.99 18.28 -9.46
CA ILE A 83 -0.51 18.77 -8.17
C ILE A 83 -0.87 20.25 -8.11
N ASP A 84 -1.70 20.63 -7.14
CA ASP A 84 -2.19 22.00 -6.96
C ASP A 84 -2.77 22.61 -8.25
N GLY A 85 -3.52 21.80 -9.00
CA GLY A 85 -4.16 22.19 -10.26
C GLY A 85 -3.22 22.23 -11.48
N LYS A 86 -1.91 22.06 -11.31
CA LYS A 86 -0.94 21.99 -12.41
C LYS A 86 -0.67 20.55 -12.83
N LYS A 87 -0.58 20.31 -14.14
CA LYS A 87 -0.28 19.01 -14.74
C LYS A 87 1.24 18.76 -14.75
N TYR A 88 1.63 17.56 -14.35
CA TYR A 88 3.02 17.08 -14.34
C TYR A 88 3.08 15.68 -14.96
N VAL A 89 4.24 15.31 -15.49
CA VAL A 89 4.56 13.93 -15.82
C VAL A 89 5.72 13.50 -14.92
N LEU A 90 5.57 12.34 -14.30
CA LEU A 90 6.53 11.77 -13.37
C LEU A 90 7.03 10.44 -13.91
N PHE A 91 8.31 10.15 -13.69
CA PHE A 91 8.93 8.87 -13.92
C PHE A 91 9.65 8.36 -12.67
N GLY A 92 9.42 7.10 -12.32
CA GLY A 92 9.99 6.44 -11.14
C GLY A 92 9.00 5.44 -10.53
N PRO A 93 9.08 5.13 -9.22
CA PRO A 93 10.00 5.70 -8.24
C PRO A 93 11.42 5.12 -8.38
N PHE A 94 12.42 5.94 -8.08
CA PHE A 94 13.77 5.49 -7.72
C PHE A 94 13.86 5.36 -6.20
N ALA A 95 14.41 4.25 -5.70
CA ALA A 95 14.54 4.08 -4.26
C ALA A 95 15.63 5.00 -3.71
N THR A 96 15.33 5.66 -2.58
CA THR A 96 16.30 6.45 -1.83
C THR A 96 16.46 5.96 -0.42
N TYR A 97 17.64 6.19 0.13
CA TYR A 97 17.90 5.95 1.54
C TYR A 97 17.28 7.06 2.38
N SER A 98 16.54 6.69 3.41
CA SER A 98 16.10 7.62 4.45
C SER A 98 16.21 6.96 5.81
N ASN A 99 16.37 7.79 6.85
CA ASN A 99 16.14 7.38 8.24
C ASN A 99 14.79 7.87 8.77
N LYS A 100 14.03 8.62 7.97
CA LYS A 100 12.78 9.28 8.38
C LYS A 100 11.59 8.39 8.09
N PHE A 101 10.70 8.22 9.06
CA PHE A 101 9.46 7.46 8.85
C PHE A 101 8.39 8.35 8.18
N LEU A 102 8.52 9.67 8.29
CA LEU A 102 7.64 10.66 7.65
C LEU A 102 8.42 11.54 6.67
N LYS A 103 7.75 12.12 5.65
CA LYS A 103 8.38 13.07 4.69
C LYS A 103 9.11 14.22 5.40
N TYR A 104 8.53 14.75 6.46
CA TYR A 104 9.11 15.78 7.32
C TYR A 104 9.46 15.23 8.73
N GLY A 105 9.93 13.97 8.78
CA GLY A 105 10.31 13.27 10.02
C GLY A 105 11.75 13.52 10.48
N SER A 106 12.16 12.79 11.51
CA SER A 106 13.49 12.92 12.13
C SER A 106 14.48 11.91 11.56
N GLN A 107 15.76 12.32 11.44
CA GLN A 107 16.85 11.38 11.11
C GLN A 107 17.08 10.33 12.21
N LEU A 108 16.53 10.53 13.40
CA LEU A 108 16.57 9.58 14.51
C LEU A 108 15.40 8.60 14.50
N ASP A 109 14.46 8.66 13.54
CA ASP A 109 13.27 7.80 13.56
C ASP A 109 13.63 6.31 13.48
N LEU A 110 14.56 5.92 12.59
CA LEU A 110 15.04 4.54 12.51
C LEU A 110 15.66 4.06 13.83
N LEU A 111 16.57 4.85 14.40
CA LEU A 111 17.20 4.52 15.68
C LEU A 111 16.17 4.42 16.82
N ALA A 112 15.23 5.36 16.89
CA ALA A 112 14.18 5.37 17.91
C ALA A 112 13.19 4.21 17.77
N SER A 113 12.97 3.71 16.55
CA SER A 113 12.14 2.52 16.29
C SER A 113 12.89 1.22 16.53
N THR A 114 14.23 1.25 16.54
CA THR A 114 15.10 0.08 16.74
C THR A 114 15.28 -0.16 18.23
N ASN A 115 15.02 -1.38 18.67
CA ASN A 115 15.13 -1.82 20.05
C ASN A 115 15.63 -3.27 20.14
N LYS A 116 15.90 -3.74 21.35
CA LYS A 116 16.43 -5.09 21.60
C LYS A 116 15.57 -6.21 21.00
N ASN A 117 14.27 -5.98 20.84
CA ASN A 117 13.35 -6.98 20.32
C ASN A 117 13.35 -7.07 18.78
N ASN A 118 13.80 -6.02 18.07
CA ASN A 118 13.73 -5.98 16.61
C ASN A 118 15.07 -5.88 15.87
N VAL A 119 16.19 -5.58 16.53
CA VAL A 119 17.50 -5.53 15.88
C VAL A 119 17.90 -6.85 15.22
N LEU A 120 17.69 -7.98 15.92
CA LEU A 120 17.98 -9.32 15.39
C LEU A 120 17.03 -9.69 14.23
N PRO A 121 15.70 -9.50 14.34
CA PRO A 121 14.79 -9.64 13.20
C PRO A 121 15.18 -8.80 11.98
N MET A 122 15.59 -7.54 12.16
CA MET A 122 16.00 -6.68 11.05
C MET A 122 17.26 -7.20 10.34
N ALA A 123 18.27 -7.62 11.09
CA ALA A 123 19.47 -8.22 10.52
C ALA A 123 19.18 -9.54 9.79
N ALA A 124 18.35 -10.40 10.39
CA ALA A 124 17.93 -11.67 9.78
C ALA A 124 17.18 -11.45 8.45
N ILE A 125 16.31 -10.44 8.39
CA ILE A 125 15.61 -10.08 7.16
C ILE A 125 16.56 -9.58 6.08
N GLY A 126 17.54 -8.75 6.44
CA GLY A 126 18.54 -8.27 5.48
C GLY A 126 19.28 -9.43 4.79
N MET A 127 19.65 -10.46 5.57
CA MET A 127 20.30 -11.66 5.03
C MET A 127 19.34 -12.52 4.19
N GLN A 128 18.08 -12.68 4.61
CA GLN A 128 17.10 -13.51 3.91
C GLN A 128 16.56 -12.88 2.62
N ASN A 129 16.73 -11.56 2.46
CA ASN A 129 16.21 -10.81 1.32
C ASN A 129 17.35 -10.05 0.61
N ALA A 130 18.48 -10.75 0.42
CA ALA A 130 19.68 -10.19 -0.19
C ALA A 130 19.39 -9.51 -1.53
N ASP A 131 18.56 -10.10 -2.38
CA ASP A 131 18.17 -9.52 -3.67
C ASP A 131 17.46 -8.17 -3.54
N LEU A 132 16.54 -8.04 -2.58
CA LEU A 132 15.86 -6.79 -2.30
C LEU A 132 16.84 -5.75 -1.75
N VAL A 133 17.72 -6.13 -0.82
CA VAL A 133 18.73 -5.22 -0.27
C VAL A 133 19.68 -4.76 -1.36
N GLN A 134 20.17 -5.67 -2.19
CA GLN A 134 21.04 -5.37 -3.34
C GLN A 134 20.35 -4.44 -4.32
N TYR A 135 19.07 -4.70 -4.64
CA TYR A 135 18.28 -3.82 -5.49
C TYR A 135 18.10 -2.42 -4.88
N LEU A 136 17.77 -2.31 -3.60
CA LEU A 136 17.63 -1.02 -2.94
C LEU A 136 18.96 -0.26 -2.91
N VAL A 137 20.08 -0.96 -2.65
CA VAL A 137 21.42 -0.37 -2.69
C VAL A 137 21.76 0.11 -4.10
N SER A 138 21.49 -0.68 -5.15
CA SER A 138 21.78 -0.26 -6.52
C SER A 138 20.98 0.97 -6.93
N GLN A 139 19.70 1.05 -6.54
CA GLN A 139 18.85 2.22 -6.76
C GLN A 139 19.38 3.47 -6.04
N VAL A 140 19.85 3.33 -4.79
CA VAL A 140 20.43 4.44 -4.02
C VAL A 140 21.73 4.94 -4.65
N LEU A 141 22.52 4.05 -5.26
CA LEU A 141 23.79 4.37 -5.90
C LEU A 141 23.64 4.95 -7.32
N MET A 142 22.43 4.97 -7.88
CA MET A 142 22.19 5.54 -9.21
C MET A 142 22.60 7.02 -9.25
N SER A 143 23.34 7.39 -10.30
CA SER A 143 23.58 8.78 -10.64
C SER A 143 22.35 9.41 -11.30
N ASP A 144 22.32 10.74 -11.43
CA ASP A 144 21.26 11.42 -12.18
C ASP A 144 21.24 10.99 -13.66
N GLU A 145 22.41 10.69 -14.23
CA GLU A 145 22.52 10.13 -15.59
C GLU A 145 21.90 8.74 -15.68
N ASP A 146 22.15 7.86 -14.70
CA ASP A 146 21.53 6.53 -14.67
C ASP A 146 20.00 6.61 -14.58
N ARG A 147 19.49 7.47 -13.69
CA ARG A 147 18.04 7.71 -13.53
C ARG A 147 17.44 8.21 -14.84
N PHE A 148 18.14 9.11 -15.52
CA PHE A 148 17.70 9.63 -16.81
C PHE A 148 17.75 8.58 -17.92
N ASN A 149 18.78 7.73 -17.94
CA ASN A 149 18.88 6.61 -18.88
C ASN A 149 17.74 5.61 -18.70
N GLU A 150 17.29 5.37 -17.47
CA GLU A 150 16.06 4.58 -17.22
C GLU A 150 14.82 5.24 -17.83
N LEU A 151 14.67 6.57 -17.69
CA LEU A 151 13.57 7.31 -18.34
C LEU A 151 13.62 7.12 -19.86
N LYS A 152 14.80 7.18 -20.48
CA LYS A 152 14.94 7.03 -21.94
C LYS A 152 14.48 5.66 -22.47
N LYS A 153 14.45 4.62 -21.62
CA LYS A 153 13.85 3.32 -22.00
C LYS A 153 12.34 3.41 -22.23
N TYR A 154 11.67 4.40 -21.61
CA TYR A 154 10.23 4.64 -21.70
C TYR A 154 9.90 5.82 -22.62
N TYR A 155 10.75 6.85 -22.60
CA TYR A 155 10.63 8.05 -23.41
C TYR A 155 11.97 8.38 -24.09
N PRO A 156 12.28 7.74 -25.24
CA PRO A 156 13.60 7.85 -25.88
C PRO A 156 14.02 9.27 -26.26
N GLU A 157 13.05 10.14 -26.54
CA GLU A 157 13.25 11.54 -26.93
C GLU A 157 13.39 12.51 -25.74
N ALA A 158 13.40 12.02 -24.51
CA ALA A 158 13.57 12.87 -23.34
C ALA A 158 14.87 13.69 -23.44
N ASP A 159 14.79 14.99 -23.12
CA ASP A 159 15.94 15.89 -22.93
C ASP A 159 16.20 16.09 -21.42
N PRO A 160 17.42 15.88 -20.91
CA PRO A 160 17.75 16.07 -19.49
C PRO A 160 17.32 17.44 -18.92
N LYS A 161 17.26 18.48 -19.75
CA LYS A 161 16.92 19.85 -19.33
C LYS A 161 15.47 19.98 -18.87
N ASP A 162 14.57 19.13 -19.36
CA ASP A 162 13.13 19.17 -19.06
C ASP A 162 12.75 18.38 -17.81
N TRP A 163 13.67 17.60 -17.24
CA TRP A 163 13.39 16.67 -16.16
C TRP A 163 14.20 16.98 -14.92
N HIS A 164 13.50 17.02 -13.79
CA HIS A 164 14.12 17.37 -12.51
C HIS A 164 13.76 16.34 -11.45
N LEU A 165 14.76 15.95 -10.66
CA LEU A 165 14.55 15.04 -9.54
C LEU A 165 13.74 15.73 -8.44
N ARG A 166 12.69 15.05 -7.96
CA ARG A 166 11.87 15.50 -6.85
C ARG A 166 11.73 14.38 -5.83
N GLN A 167 11.96 14.73 -4.56
CA GLN A 167 11.69 13.85 -3.44
C GLN A 167 10.19 13.58 -3.31
N GLY A 168 9.83 12.31 -3.38
CA GLY A 168 8.48 11.79 -3.16
C GLY A 168 8.16 11.55 -1.69
N GLY A 169 7.22 10.62 -1.47
CA GLY A 169 6.84 10.17 -0.14
C GLY A 169 7.84 9.19 0.48
N GLN A 170 7.74 9.03 1.79
CA GLN A 170 8.42 7.97 2.53
C GLN A 170 7.46 6.79 2.71
N ARG A 171 7.97 5.57 2.54
CA ARG A 171 7.25 4.34 2.84
C ARG A 171 7.97 3.60 3.96
N VAL A 172 7.24 2.89 4.80
CA VAL A 172 7.85 2.03 5.81
C VAL A 172 7.61 0.58 5.39
N GLN A 173 8.71 -0.15 5.16
CA GLN A 173 8.66 -1.56 4.85
C GLN A 173 8.57 -2.36 6.14
N ILE A 174 7.50 -3.14 6.31
CA ILE A 174 7.19 -3.83 7.56
C ILE A 174 7.95 -5.15 7.65
N ILE A 175 8.46 -5.41 8.84
CA ILE A 175 9.03 -6.68 9.26
C ILE A 175 8.16 -7.20 10.41
N LYS A 176 7.66 -8.43 10.25
CA LYS A 176 6.88 -9.12 11.28
C LYS A 176 7.63 -10.34 11.78
N LYS A 177 7.78 -10.45 13.11
CA LYS A 177 8.39 -11.59 13.80
C LYS A 177 7.41 -12.13 14.82
N GLU A 178 6.63 -13.12 14.40
CA GLU A 178 5.74 -13.85 15.30
C GLU A 178 6.55 -14.79 16.22
N PRO A 179 6.06 -15.09 17.44
CA PRO A 179 6.64 -16.10 18.31
C PRO A 179 6.82 -17.44 17.58
N GLY A 180 8.02 -18.03 17.67
CA GLY A 180 8.32 -19.34 17.08
C GLY A 180 8.47 -19.37 15.55
N LYS A 181 8.22 -18.27 14.82
CA LYS A 181 8.34 -18.21 13.35
C LYS A 181 9.53 -17.36 12.92
N PRO A 182 10.17 -17.60 11.75
CA PRO A 182 11.18 -16.69 11.21
C PRO A 182 10.58 -15.28 10.96
N ALA A 183 11.43 -14.25 11.01
CA ALA A 183 11.00 -12.91 10.62
C ALA A 183 10.61 -12.90 9.14
N LYS A 184 9.57 -12.14 8.76
CA LYS A 184 9.14 -12.00 7.37
C LYS A 184 8.93 -10.53 7.00
N LEU A 185 9.31 -10.18 5.77
CA LEU A 185 8.88 -8.93 5.16
C LEU A 185 7.40 -9.01 4.81
N GLN A 186 6.64 -7.99 5.18
CA GLN A 186 5.24 -7.87 4.82
C GLN A 186 5.08 -6.90 3.67
N PHE A 187 4.52 -7.37 2.57
CA PHE A 187 4.25 -6.55 1.40
C PHE A 187 2.82 -6.01 1.46
N GLY A 188 2.65 -4.71 1.22
CA GLY A 188 1.35 -4.05 1.26
C GLY A 188 0.98 -3.47 2.62
N THR A 189 -0.33 -3.40 2.89
CA THR A 189 -0.90 -2.88 4.13
C THR A 189 -1.14 -4.03 5.10
N GLU A 190 -0.62 -3.91 6.32
CA GLU A 190 -0.83 -4.88 7.40
C GLU A 190 -1.78 -4.28 8.45
N ILE A 191 -2.74 -5.10 8.90
CA ILE A 191 -3.71 -4.73 9.93
C ILE A 191 -3.26 -5.33 11.25
N PHE A 192 -2.99 -4.47 12.22
CA PHE A 192 -2.82 -4.84 13.62
C PHE A 192 -4.13 -4.66 14.38
N ALA A 193 -4.48 -5.63 15.22
CA ALA A 193 -5.50 -5.50 16.25
C ALA A 193 -4.98 -6.14 17.54
N SER A 194 -5.10 -5.43 18.66
CA SER A 194 -4.73 -5.94 19.98
C SER A 194 -5.65 -7.07 20.40
N GLU A 195 -5.19 -7.93 21.31
CA GLU A 195 -5.99 -9.07 21.81
C GLU A 195 -7.29 -8.63 22.48
N ASP A 196 -7.25 -7.50 23.20
CA ASP A 196 -8.39 -6.87 23.85
C ASP A 196 -9.23 -5.98 22.90
N LYS A 197 -8.81 -5.86 21.64
CA LYS A 197 -9.45 -5.06 20.57
C LYS A 197 -9.55 -3.56 20.89
N SER A 198 -8.83 -3.05 21.88
CA SER A 198 -8.84 -1.63 22.25
C SER A 198 -7.93 -0.77 21.36
N VAL A 199 -6.98 -1.38 20.65
CA VAL A 199 -6.07 -0.68 19.73
C VAL A 199 -5.98 -1.40 18.39
N THR A 200 -6.13 -0.66 17.30
CA THR A 200 -5.77 -1.14 15.97
C THR A 200 -4.79 -0.21 15.26
N ALA A 201 -4.04 -0.74 14.29
CA ALA A 201 -3.13 0.06 13.48
C ALA A 201 -3.14 -0.42 12.02
N LEU A 202 -2.99 0.53 11.09
CA LEU A 202 -2.62 0.22 9.71
C LEU A 202 -1.12 0.48 9.54
N LEU A 203 -0.40 -0.57 9.18
CA LEU A 203 1.05 -0.55 9.01
C LEU A 203 1.40 -0.74 7.53
N GLY A 204 2.55 -0.20 7.13
CA GLY A 204 3.16 -0.50 5.84
C GLY A 204 2.73 0.44 4.72
N ALA A 205 2.45 -0.13 3.55
CA ALA A 205 2.02 0.66 2.40
C ALA A 205 0.66 1.28 2.68
N SER A 206 0.50 2.58 2.37
CA SER A 206 -0.83 3.19 2.36
C SER A 206 -1.70 2.43 1.38
N PRO A 207 -2.91 2.01 1.78
CA PRO A 207 -3.83 1.37 0.86
C PRO A 207 -4.17 2.34 -0.27
N GLY A 208 -4.18 1.83 -1.50
CA GLY A 208 -4.69 2.58 -2.64
C GLY A 208 -6.20 2.76 -2.51
N ALA A 209 -6.79 3.68 -3.28
CA ALA A 209 -8.23 3.89 -3.29
C ALA A 209 -9.01 2.58 -3.57
N SER A 210 -8.46 1.72 -4.42
CA SER A 210 -9.06 0.42 -4.78
C SER A 210 -9.01 -0.63 -3.67
N THR A 211 -8.05 -0.56 -2.74
CA THR A 211 -7.87 -1.56 -1.67
C THR A 211 -8.34 -1.08 -0.31
N SER A 212 -8.50 0.24 -0.13
CA SER A 212 -8.88 0.85 1.14
C SER A 212 -10.22 0.33 1.69
N PRO A 213 -11.31 0.20 0.91
CA PRO A 213 -12.57 -0.33 1.43
C PRO A 213 -12.42 -1.75 1.99
N TYR A 214 -11.78 -2.64 1.23
CA TYR A 214 -11.55 -4.02 1.66
C TYR A 214 -10.73 -4.10 2.96
N ILE A 215 -9.67 -3.31 3.06
CA ILE A 215 -8.80 -3.28 4.25
C ILE A 215 -9.57 -2.74 5.47
N MET A 216 -10.39 -1.71 5.29
CA MET A 216 -11.21 -1.17 6.38
C MET A 216 -12.29 -2.16 6.85
N LEU A 217 -12.91 -2.92 5.94
CA LEU A 217 -13.84 -3.97 6.32
C LEU A 217 -13.16 -5.07 7.16
N ASN A 218 -12.00 -5.55 6.71
CA ASN A 218 -11.19 -6.50 7.48
C ASN A 218 -10.79 -5.95 8.86
N LEU A 219 -10.54 -4.64 8.96
CA LEU A 219 -10.26 -3.99 10.24
C LEU A 219 -11.49 -3.99 11.15
N LEU A 220 -12.67 -3.68 10.61
CA LEU A 220 -13.93 -3.70 11.37
C LEU A 220 -14.23 -5.12 11.89
N GLU A 221 -14.07 -6.14 11.05
CA GLU A 221 -14.26 -7.54 11.44
C GLU A 221 -13.33 -7.97 12.57
N LYS A 222 -12.07 -7.51 12.56
CA LYS A 222 -11.09 -7.84 13.61
C LYS A 222 -11.30 -7.04 14.89
N ALA A 223 -11.56 -5.74 14.78
CA ALA A 223 -11.66 -4.82 15.91
C ALA A 223 -13.02 -4.86 16.60
N PHE A 224 -14.09 -5.07 15.83
CA PHE A 224 -15.48 -4.99 16.26
C PHE A 224 -16.28 -6.18 15.73
N PRO A 225 -15.88 -7.44 16.02
CA PRO A 225 -16.52 -8.61 15.45
C PRO A 225 -18.00 -8.71 15.83
N GLU A 226 -18.35 -8.36 17.07
CA GLU A 226 -19.73 -8.42 17.57
C GLU A 226 -20.62 -7.39 16.87
N GLN A 227 -20.14 -6.16 16.70
CA GLN A 227 -20.89 -5.11 16.02
C GLN A 227 -20.99 -5.38 14.52
N THR A 228 -19.90 -5.83 13.90
CA THR A 228 -19.82 -6.15 12.47
C THR A 228 -20.75 -7.32 12.10
N ALA A 229 -20.83 -8.35 12.95
CA ALA A 229 -21.77 -9.46 12.78
C ALA A 229 -23.21 -9.11 13.22
N GLY A 230 -23.36 -8.16 14.14
CA GLY A 230 -24.63 -7.73 14.71
C GLY A 230 -25.17 -6.45 14.08
N GLU A 231 -25.25 -5.39 14.87
CA GLU A 231 -25.95 -4.14 14.54
C GLU A 231 -25.46 -3.46 13.25
N TRP A 232 -24.18 -3.58 12.88
CA TRP A 232 -23.64 -2.94 11.68
C TRP A 232 -23.85 -3.77 10.42
N ASN A 233 -24.15 -5.07 10.56
CA ASN A 233 -24.21 -5.99 9.43
C ASN A 233 -25.21 -5.54 8.36
N GLY A 234 -26.40 -5.10 8.77
CA GLY A 234 -27.43 -4.59 7.86
C GLY A 234 -26.95 -3.35 7.09
N LYS A 235 -26.29 -2.41 7.78
CA LYS A 235 -25.75 -1.19 7.14
C LYS A 235 -24.59 -1.50 6.20
N LEU A 236 -23.74 -2.47 6.55
CA LEU A 236 -22.65 -2.92 5.68
C LEU A 236 -23.19 -3.50 4.37
N HIS A 237 -24.27 -4.30 4.40
CA HIS A 237 -24.91 -4.82 3.18
C HIS A 237 -25.69 -3.75 2.39
N GLU A 238 -26.21 -2.71 3.06
CA GLU A 238 -26.83 -1.57 2.39
C GLU A 238 -25.80 -0.80 1.54
N ILE A 239 -24.60 -0.55 2.10
CA ILE A 239 -23.52 0.18 1.43
C ILE A 239 -22.80 -0.72 0.42
N ILE A 240 -22.53 -1.97 0.79
CA ILE A 240 -21.73 -2.94 0.05
C ILE A 240 -22.55 -4.22 -0.08
N ARG A 241 -23.37 -4.30 -1.12
CA ARG A 241 -24.33 -5.39 -1.34
C ARG A 241 -23.68 -6.79 -1.38
N SER A 242 -22.44 -6.87 -1.83
CA SER A 242 -21.65 -8.10 -1.89
C SER A 242 -20.75 -8.32 -0.68
N TYR A 243 -21.00 -7.64 0.44
CA TYR A 243 -20.20 -7.80 1.64
C TYR A 243 -20.21 -9.28 2.10
N GLY A 244 -19.03 -9.82 2.41
CA GLY A 244 -18.86 -11.24 2.78
C GLY A 244 -19.03 -12.25 1.64
N GLN A 245 -19.20 -11.81 0.39
CA GLN A 245 -19.40 -12.69 -0.76
C GLN A 245 -18.16 -12.71 -1.67
N ASP A 246 -17.74 -13.90 -2.09
CA ASP A 246 -16.66 -14.06 -3.06
C ASP A 246 -17.19 -13.95 -4.50
N LEU A 247 -17.11 -12.74 -5.04
CA LEU A 247 -17.52 -12.42 -6.41
C LEU A 247 -16.75 -13.20 -7.49
N ALA A 248 -15.57 -13.75 -7.19
CA ALA A 248 -14.83 -14.56 -8.16
C ALA A 248 -15.50 -15.92 -8.39
N THR A 249 -16.28 -16.40 -7.41
CA THR A 249 -16.97 -17.70 -7.46
C THR A 249 -18.41 -17.63 -7.94
N ASP A 250 -18.99 -16.43 -8.01
CA ASP A 250 -20.37 -16.22 -8.45
C ASP A 250 -20.44 -15.19 -9.59
N PRO A 251 -20.34 -15.64 -10.86
CA PRO A 251 -20.43 -14.76 -12.02
C PRO A 251 -21.76 -14.01 -12.10
N ALA A 252 -22.86 -14.60 -11.64
CA ALA A 252 -24.18 -13.98 -11.70
C ALA A 252 -24.28 -12.81 -10.71
N LEU A 253 -23.81 -13.03 -9.48
CA LEU A 253 -23.69 -11.97 -8.48
C LEU A 253 -22.73 -10.87 -8.94
N LEU A 254 -21.57 -11.23 -9.49
CA LEU A 254 -20.61 -10.25 -10.02
C LEU A 254 -21.25 -9.37 -11.11
N ASP A 255 -22.01 -9.97 -12.03
CA ASP A 255 -22.73 -9.24 -13.08
C ASP A 255 -23.77 -8.27 -12.48
N GLN A 256 -24.56 -8.74 -11.50
CA GLN A 256 -25.53 -7.91 -10.78
C GLN A 256 -24.88 -6.70 -10.09
N ILE A 257 -23.75 -6.92 -9.41
CA ILE A 257 -23.01 -5.87 -8.70
C ILE A 257 -22.40 -4.88 -9.69
N ARG A 258 -21.90 -5.34 -10.84
CA ARG A 258 -21.38 -4.45 -11.90
C ARG A 258 -22.47 -3.62 -12.53
N HIS A 259 -23.66 -4.17 -12.78
CA HIS A 259 -24.83 -3.41 -13.23
C HIS A 259 -25.24 -2.34 -12.22
N TYR A 260 -25.35 -2.72 -10.93
CA TYR A 260 -25.68 -1.78 -9.87
C TYR A 260 -24.66 -0.64 -9.74
N THR A 261 -23.37 -0.98 -9.72
CA THR A 261 -22.29 0.01 -9.60
C THR A 261 -22.25 0.92 -10.81
N SER A 262 -22.39 0.37 -12.01
CA SER A 262 -22.34 1.16 -13.25
C SER A 262 -23.52 2.10 -13.37
N SER A 263 -24.74 1.64 -13.10
CA SER A 263 -25.93 2.49 -13.07
C SER A 263 -25.83 3.62 -12.04
N THR A 264 -25.34 3.32 -10.84
CA THR A 264 -25.10 4.32 -9.78
C THR A 264 -24.09 5.40 -10.22
N LEU A 265 -23.06 5.01 -10.99
CA LEU A 265 -22.03 5.91 -11.49
C LEU A 265 -22.37 6.56 -12.86
N GLY A 266 -23.53 6.26 -13.44
CA GLY A 266 -23.90 6.73 -14.78
C GLY A 266 -23.05 6.13 -15.92
N LEU A 267 -22.48 4.95 -15.70
CA LEU A 267 -21.66 4.22 -16.66
C LEU A 267 -22.49 3.19 -17.43
N THR A 268 -22.13 2.95 -18.69
CA THR A 268 -22.72 1.87 -19.49
C THR A 268 -22.00 0.57 -19.22
N TYR A 269 -22.73 -0.45 -18.79
CA TYR A 269 -22.22 -1.80 -18.61
C TYR A 269 -23.13 -2.82 -19.29
N SER A 270 -22.52 -3.79 -19.97
CA SER A 270 -23.21 -4.88 -20.64
C SER A 270 -22.74 -6.22 -20.08
N THR A 271 -23.69 -7.11 -19.78
CA THR A 271 -23.39 -8.47 -19.34
C THR A 271 -22.54 -9.19 -20.39
N PRO A 272 -21.44 -9.87 -20.01
CA PRO A 272 -20.64 -10.68 -20.92
C PRO A 272 -21.47 -11.81 -21.55
N ALA A 273 -21.33 -12.00 -22.87
CA ALA A 273 -22.10 -13.00 -23.61
C ALA A 273 -21.86 -14.45 -23.15
N ASN A 274 -20.73 -14.71 -22.50
CA ASN A 274 -20.30 -16.02 -22.00
C ASN A 274 -20.54 -16.21 -20.49
N LEU A 275 -21.36 -15.37 -19.85
CA LEU A 275 -21.64 -15.50 -18.42
C LEU A 275 -22.46 -16.78 -18.16
N VAL A 276 -21.82 -17.82 -17.62
CA VAL A 276 -22.50 -19.05 -17.16
C VAL A 276 -22.80 -18.90 -15.67
N PRO A 277 -24.07 -18.98 -15.23
CA PRO A 277 -24.41 -18.89 -13.82
C PRO A 277 -23.79 -20.03 -13.00
N ALA A 278 -23.21 -19.74 -11.83
CA ALA A 278 -22.53 -20.72 -10.97
C ALA A 278 -23.38 -21.95 -10.63
N LYS A 279 -24.71 -21.78 -10.51
CA LYS A 279 -25.66 -22.90 -10.29
C LYS A 279 -25.63 -23.99 -11.37
N LYS A 280 -25.20 -23.68 -12.60
CA LYS A 280 -25.04 -24.67 -13.68
C LYS A 280 -23.71 -25.42 -13.61
N VAL A 281 -22.67 -24.84 -13.01
CA VAL A 281 -21.35 -25.48 -12.89
C VAL A 281 -21.39 -26.61 -11.84
N ALA A 282 -22.00 -26.35 -10.68
CA ALA A 282 -22.16 -27.38 -9.65
C ALA A 282 -23.05 -28.56 -10.09
N GLN A 283 -24.06 -28.32 -10.95
CA GLN A 283 -24.86 -29.39 -11.56
C GLN A 283 -24.12 -30.12 -12.67
N ALA A 284 -23.24 -29.46 -13.43
CA ALA A 284 -22.44 -30.10 -14.46
C ALA A 284 -21.34 -31.00 -13.87
N GLU A 285 -20.74 -30.60 -12.75
CA GLU A 285 -19.72 -31.40 -12.04
C GLU A 285 -20.35 -32.60 -11.30
N ALA A 286 -21.57 -32.45 -10.76
CA ALA A 286 -22.30 -33.55 -10.10
C ALA A 286 -22.89 -34.58 -11.08
N VAL A 287 -23.03 -34.25 -12.36
CA VAL A 287 -23.47 -35.18 -13.42
C VAL A 287 -22.26 -35.85 -14.11
N ALA A 288 -21.05 -35.35 -13.86
CA ALA A 288 -19.80 -35.87 -14.41
C ALA A 288 -19.02 -36.80 -13.44
N GLN A 289 -19.58 -37.12 -12.26
CA GLN A 289 -19.10 -38.15 -11.33
C GLN A 289 -20.06 -39.33 -11.31
#